data_AF-A0A8X6T0Y4-F1
#
_entry.id   AF-A0A8X6T0Y4-F1
#
_cell.length_a   1.000
_cell.length_b   1.000
_cell.length_c   1.000
_cell.angle_alpha   90.00
_cell.angle_beta   90.00
_cell.angle_gamma   90.00
#
_symmetry.space_group_name_H-M   'P 1'
#
loop_
_entity.id
_entity.type
_entity.pdbx_description
1 polymer ?
#
loop_
_entity_poly.entity_id
_entity_poly.type
_entity_poly.pdbx_seq_one_letter_code
_entity_poly.pdbx_strand_id
1 'polypeptide(L)'
;MLSVIRGEDWKRVRTIVTPTFTTGKIKRMLGIFKECANTLTNNFRTLAGAGKPIDAKRMYGTFTMDIIASSAFSTKLDSHNDPDNEFVQMARKAFSRRLGFKFVLFLMAPRLVRFFRIKFFSTDVSNFFREATLQIIEQRRKTGQVRNDFLQLLMDTATEVSKEQKWETTDNEKDIASNYDGSDDGHQLFKSVTSKKLSMDELVAQCVIFFLAGYDTTASTLSFVTYQLALNQDVQDKLREEVDETLSANDGKLTYDAVQNMKYLDNVISETLRMYPPAIR
;
A
#
# COMPACT_ATOMS: atom_id res chain seq x y z
N MET A 1 10.54 8.48 4.74
CA MET A 1 9.32 8.07 4.01
C MET A 1 9.31 8.72 2.64
N LEU A 2 8.89 8.00 1.60
CA LEU A 2 8.83 8.48 0.21
C LEU A 2 8.10 9.82 0.03
N SER A 3 7.09 10.10 0.85
CA SER A 3 6.28 11.32 0.79
C SER A 3 7.01 12.60 1.24
N VAL A 4 8.17 12.49 1.88
CA VAL A 4 8.87 13.64 2.52
C VAL A 4 10.29 13.84 1.97
N ILE A 5 10.97 12.76 1.60
CA ILE A 5 12.33 12.79 1.06
C ILE A 5 12.36 13.47 -0.32
N ARG A 6 13.49 14.10 -0.67
CA ARG A 6 13.66 14.89 -1.91
C ARG A 6 14.98 14.58 -2.59
N GLY A 7 15.11 14.97 -3.85
CA GLY A 7 16.35 14.85 -4.61
C GLY A 7 16.80 13.40 -4.72
N GLU A 8 18.09 13.16 -4.51
CA GLU A 8 18.70 11.84 -4.71
C GLU A 8 18.23 10.79 -3.69
N ASP A 9 17.94 11.17 -2.45
CA ASP A 9 17.37 10.22 -1.47
C ASP A 9 16.00 9.70 -1.93
N TRP A 10 15.19 10.58 -2.52
CA TRP A 10 13.89 10.19 -3.08
C TRP A 10 14.06 9.24 -4.25
N LYS A 11 14.95 9.56 -5.20
CA LYS A 11 15.20 8.70 -6.36
C LYS A 11 15.65 7.33 -5.90
N ARG A 12 16.64 7.27 -4.99
CA ARG A 12 17.15 6.01 -4.41
C ARG A 12 16.05 5.15 -3.81
N VAL A 13 15.29 5.69 -2.85
CA VAL A 13 14.25 4.92 -2.16
C VAL A 13 13.13 4.52 -3.14
N ARG A 14 12.76 5.40 -4.09
CA ARG A 14 11.72 5.10 -5.08
C ARG A 14 12.15 3.97 -6.01
N THR A 15 13.40 3.98 -6.47
CA THR A 15 13.95 2.89 -7.30
C THR A 15 13.87 1.55 -6.58
N ILE A 16 14.17 1.51 -5.28
CA ILE A 16 14.13 0.25 -4.52
C ILE A 16 12.69 -0.20 -4.21
N VAL A 17 11.77 0.73 -3.94
CA VAL A 17 10.41 0.37 -3.51
C VAL A 17 9.51 0.00 -4.69
N THR A 18 9.65 0.67 -5.84
CA THR A 18 8.75 0.52 -7.00
C THR A 18 8.56 -0.93 -7.47
N PRO A 19 9.60 -1.77 -7.58
CA PRO A 19 9.43 -3.14 -8.06
C PRO A 19 8.58 -4.02 -7.14
N THR A 20 8.38 -3.63 -5.87
CA THR A 20 7.47 -4.31 -4.92
C THR A 20 6.03 -4.35 -5.44
N PHE A 21 5.64 -3.40 -6.28
CA PHE A 21 4.29 -3.28 -6.87
C PHE A 21 4.20 -3.82 -8.31
N THR A 22 5.19 -4.58 -8.76
CA THR A 22 5.10 -5.28 -10.05
C THR A 22 3.98 -6.32 -10.03
N THR A 23 3.38 -6.59 -11.19
CA THR A 23 2.32 -7.58 -11.37
C THR A 23 2.64 -8.93 -10.72
N GLY A 24 3.86 -9.44 -10.91
CA GLY A 24 4.29 -10.72 -10.33
C GLY A 24 4.29 -10.71 -8.80
N LYS A 25 4.74 -9.62 -8.17
CA LYS A 25 4.77 -9.47 -6.70
C LYS A 25 3.37 -9.23 -6.12
N ILE A 26 2.50 -8.51 -6.83
CA ILE A 26 1.08 -8.35 -6.44
C ILE A 26 0.33 -9.69 -6.52
N LYS A 27 0.57 -10.50 -7.57
CA LYS A 27 -0.01 -11.86 -7.70
C LYS A 27 0.30 -12.74 -6.48
N ARG A 28 1.50 -12.61 -5.89
CA ARG A 28 1.89 -13.34 -4.65
C ARG A 28 1.02 -12.95 -3.44
N MET A 29 0.52 -11.72 -3.36
CA MET A 29 -0.33 -11.24 -2.26
C MET A 29 -1.83 -11.53 -2.46
N LEU A 30 -2.24 -12.05 -3.62
CA LEU A 30 -3.66 -12.27 -3.94
C LEU A 30 -4.39 -13.16 -2.92
N GLY A 31 -3.67 -14.15 -2.34
CA GLY A 31 -4.20 -14.99 -1.27
C GLY A 31 -4.67 -14.18 -0.06
N ILE A 32 -3.88 -13.19 0.36
CA ILE A 32 -4.21 -12.28 1.48
C ILE A 32 -5.47 -11.47 1.15
N PHE A 33 -5.56 -10.92 -0.07
CA PHE A 33 -6.71 -10.13 -0.50
C PHE A 33 -7.99 -10.98 -0.50
N LYS A 34 -7.91 -12.22 -0.99
CA LYS A 34 -9.03 -13.16 -1.02
C LYS A 34 -9.51 -13.53 0.39
N GLU A 35 -8.59 -13.81 1.31
CA GLU A 35 -8.95 -14.08 2.71
C GLU A 35 -9.68 -12.90 3.38
N CYS A 36 -9.18 -11.67 3.17
CA CYS A 36 -9.82 -10.47 3.70
C CYS A 36 -11.19 -10.23 3.05
N ALA A 37 -11.31 -10.46 1.73
CA ALA A 37 -12.57 -10.29 1.00
C ALA A 37 -13.64 -11.30 1.43
N ASN A 38 -13.24 -12.54 1.73
CA ASN A 38 -14.14 -13.55 2.29
C ASN A 38 -14.66 -13.13 3.68
N THR A 39 -13.78 -12.59 4.52
CA THR A 39 -14.15 -12.08 5.86
C THR A 39 -15.15 -10.93 5.74
N LEU A 40 -14.87 -9.95 4.88
CA LEU A 40 -15.78 -8.85 4.58
C LEU A 40 -17.15 -9.35 4.09
N THR A 41 -17.16 -10.32 3.17
CA THR A 41 -18.40 -10.88 2.61
C THR A 41 -19.23 -11.58 3.68
N ASN A 42 -18.60 -12.29 4.62
CA ASN A 42 -19.30 -12.92 5.75
C ASN A 42 -19.89 -11.88 6.70
N ASN A 43 -19.18 -10.77 6.96
CA ASN A 43 -19.68 -9.67 7.76
C ASN A 43 -20.90 -9.00 7.08
N PHE A 44 -20.85 -8.78 5.76
CA PHE A 44 -22.00 -8.30 4.99
C PHE A 44 -23.21 -9.24 5.08
N ARG A 45 -23.02 -10.56 4.92
CA ARG A 45 -24.12 -11.55 5.01
C ARG A 45 -24.79 -11.52 6.39
N THR A 46 -23.99 -11.45 7.45
CA THR A 46 -24.49 -11.40 8.83
C THR A 46 -25.34 -10.15 9.07
N LEU A 47 -24.89 -8.99 8.60
CA LEU A 47 -25.61 -7.73 8.75
C LEU A 47 -26.84 -7.64 7.85
N ALA A 48 -26.78 -8.18 6.64
CA ALA A 48 -27.93 -8.28 5.74
C ALA A 48 -29.04 -9.13 6.36
N GLY A 49 -28.71 -10.27 7.00
CA GLY A 49 -29.68 -11.10 7.71
C GLY A 49 -30.35 -10.39 8.90
N ALA A 50 -29.69 -9.39 9.49
CA ALA A 50 -30.26 -8.58 10.57
C ALA A 50 -31.14 -7.41 10.08
N GLY A 51 -31.14 -7.10 8.77
CA GLY A 51 -31.94 -6.02 8.18
C GLY A 51 -31.56 -4.61 8.63
N LYS A 52 -30.36 -4.42 9.17
CA LYS A 52 -29.91 -3.11 9.69
C LYS A 52 -29.17 -2.30 8.62
N PRO A 53 -29.32 -0.96 8.61
CA PRO A 53 -28.48 -0.09 7.78
C PRO A 53 -27.00 -0.33 8.05
N ILE A 54 -26.20 -0.31 6.99
CA ILE A 54 -24.76 -0.56 7.04
C ILE A 54 -24.01 0.75 6.86
N ASP A 55 -23.08 1.04 7.77
CA ASP A 55 -22.07 2.07 7.57
C ASP A 55 -20.96 1.52 6.66
N ALA A 56 -21.07 1.83 5.36
CA ALA A 56 -20.11 1.39 4.36
C ALA A 56 -18.68 1.88 4.66
N LYS A 57 -18.51 3.11 5.18
CA LYS A 57 -17.19 3.66 5.44
C LYS A 57 -16.49 2.93 6.57
N ARG A 58 -17.23 2.61 7.64
CA ARG A 58 -16.71 1.79 8.74
C ARG A 58 -16.34 0.40 8.25
N MET A 59 -17.19 -0.23 7.44
CA MET A 59 -16.99 -1.59 6.98
C MET A 59 -15.82 -1.74 6.00
N TYR A 60 -15.76 -0.89 4.97
CA TYR A 60 -14.63 -0.88 4.06
C TYR A 60 -13.34 -0.43 4.74
N GLY A 61 -13.44 0.44 5.77
CA GLY A 61 -12.31 0.76 6.64
C GLY A 61 -11.75 -0.49 7.33
N THR A 62 -12.60 -1.30 7.97
CA THR A 62 -12.13 -2.55 8.60
C THR A 62 -11.48 -3.50 7.60
N PHE A 63 -12.05 -3.62 6.39
CA PHE A 63 -11.50 -4.45 5.33
C PHE A 63 -10.12 -3.98 4.84
N THR A 64 -9.95 -2.70 4.55
CA THR A 64 -8.66 -2.18 4.06
C THR A 64 -7.60 -2.21 5.15
N MET A 65 -7.99 -2.07 6.41
CA MET A 65 -7.09 -2.25 7.55
C MET A 65 -6.59 -3.69 7.63
N ASP A 66 -7.47 -4.69 7.52
CA ASP A 66 -7.09 -6.11 7.54
C ASP A 66 -6.16 -6.46 6.38
N ILE A 67 -6.44 -5.93 5.18
CA ILE A 67 -5.57 -6.12 4.01
C ILE A 67 -4.16 -5.61 4.29
N ILE A 68 -4.01 -4.38 4.81
CA ILE A 68 -2.67 -3.81 4.97
C ILE A 68 -1.98 -4.31 6.23
N ALA A 69 -2.72 -4.63 7.30
CA ALA A 69 -2.15 -5.34 8.46
C ALA A 69 -1.59 -6.71 8.04
N SER A 70 -2.34 -7.47 7.24
CA SER A 70 -1.94 -8.79 6.78
C SER A 70 -0.81 -8.73 5.74
N SER A 71 -0.83 -7.75 4.84
CA SER A 71 0.21 -7.60 3.80
C SER A 71 1.46 -6.87 4.30
N ALA A 72 1.37 -5.78 5.06
CA ALA A 72 2.54 -5.04 5.51
C ALA A 72 3.16 -5.59 6.80
N PHE A 73 2.35 -6.15 7.70
CA PHE A 73 2.80 -6.61 9.03
C PHE A 73 2.57 -8.10 9.26
N SER A 74 2.17 -8.87 8.25
CA SER A 74 1.95 -10.32 8.39
C SER A 74 0.99 -10.72 9.51
N THR A 75 0.18 -9.78 9.99
CA THR A 75 -0.66 -9.98 11.17
C THR A 75 -2.05 -10.24 10.66
N LYS A 76 -2.57 -11.45 10.91
CA LYS A 76 -3.96 -11.76 10.59
C LYS A 76 -4.82 -11.01 11.61
N LEU A 77 -5.53 -10.02 11.11
CA LEU A 77 -6.41 -9.17 11.89
C LEU A 77 -7.85 -9.41 11.42
N ASP A 78 -8.79 -9.35 12.35
CA ASP A 78 -10.22 -9.27 12.04
C ASP A 78 -10.75 -7.99 12.69
N SER A 79 -10.43 -6.85 12.07
CA SER A 79 -10.74 -5.50 12.56
C SER A 79 -12.21 -5.27 12.88
N HIS A 80 -13.07 -6.03 12.20
CA HIS A 80 -14.51 -5.88 12.29
C HIS A 80 -15.05 -6.51 13.58
N ASN A 81 -14.57 -7.71 13.89
CA ASN A 81 -15.00 -8.48 15.05
C ASN A 81 -14.16 -8.22 16.31
N ASP A 82 -12.94 -7.68 16.16
CA ASP A 82 -12.06 -7.29 17.27
C ASP A 82 -11.68 -5.80 17.19
N PRO A 83 -12.62 -4.88 17.46
CA PRO A 83 -12.38 -3.44 17.36
C PRO A 83 -11.49 -2.87 18.47
N ASP A 84 -11.30 -3.61 19.56
CA ASP A 84 -10.51 -3.23 20.73
C ASP A 84 -9.05 -3.67 20.65
N ASN A 85 -8.68 -4.40 19.60
CA ASN A 85 -7.30 -4.78 19.31
C ASN A 85 -6.37 -3.55 19.31
N GLU A 86 -5.22 -3.65 19.98
CA GLU A 86 -4.25 -2.56 20.08
C GLU A 86 -3.80 -2.04 18.69
N PHE A 87 -3.61 -2.95 17.73
CA PHE A 87 -3.22 -2.58 16.38
C PHE A 87 -4.30 -1.75 15.68
N VAL A 88 -5.57 -2.14 15.84
CA VAL A 88 -6.75 -1.43 15.30
C VAL A 88 -6.87 -0.05 15.94
N GLN A 89 -6.68 0.05 17.26
CA GLN A 89 -6.73 1.31 17.98
C GLN A 89 -5.60 2.27 17.54
N MET A 90 -4.36 1.78 17.43
CA MET A 90 -3.23 2.58 16.97
C MET A 90 -3.38 3.04 15.52
N ALA A 91 -3.91 2.18 14.66
CA ALA A 91 -4.27 2.54 13.29
C ALA A 91 -5.33 3.64 13.27
N ARG A 92 -6.47 3.46 13.95
CA ARG A 92 -7.53 4.48 14.02
C ARG A 92 -7.02 5.80 14.60
N LYS A 93 -6.14 5.76 15.62
CA LYS A 93 -5.50 6.95 16.19
C LYS A 93 -4.64 7.67 15.15
N ALA A 94 -3.87 6.93 14.34
CA ALA A 94 -3.08 7.47 13.23
C ALA A 94 -3.93 8.23 12.19
N PHE A 95 -5.16 7.78 11.97
CA PHE A 95 -6.10 8.32 10.99
C PHE A 95 -7.20 9.20 11.58
N SER A 96 -7.19 9.44 12.89
CA SER A 96 -8.20 10.28 13.52
C SER A 96 -8.13 11.68 12.91
N ARG A 97 -9.14 11.99 12.09
CA ARG A 97 -9.21 13.13 11.16
C ARG A 97 -9.44 14.47 11.85
N ARG A 98 -8.94 14.63 13.07
CA ARG A 98 -8.86 15.95 13.69
C ARG A 98 -7.78 16.68 12.91
N LEU A 99 -8.17 17.60 12.02
CA LEU A 99 -7.24 18.55 11.40
C LEU A 99 -6.56 19.33 12.52
N GLY A 100 -5.47 18.77 13.05
CA GLY A 100 -4.71 19.37 14.12
C GLY A 100 -4.05 20.62 13.61
N PHE A 101 -3.77 21.56 14.50
CA PHE A 101 -3.01 22.78 14.18
C PHE A 101 -1.71 22.47 13.41
N LYS A 102 -1.10 21.30 13.64
CA LYS A 102 0.08 20.81 12.92
C LYS A 102 -0.16 20.63 11.42
N PHE A 103 -1.33 20.13 11.02
CA PHE A 103 -1.70 19.96 9.61
C PHE A 103 -1.98 21.32 8.94
N VAL A 104 -2.63 22.25 9.65
CA VAL A 104 -2.82 23.62 9.15
C VAL A 104 -1.47 24.34 9.01
N LEU A 105 -0.57 24.18 9.98
CA LEU A 105 0.78 24.74 9.95
C LEU A 105 1.63 24.17 8.81
N PHE A 106 1.44 22.89 8.46
CA PHE A 106 2.06 22.28 7.27
C PHE A 106 1.64 22.96 5.98
N LEU A 107 0.35 23.23 5.84
CA LEU A 107 -0.23 23.79 4.63
C LEU A 107 0.15 25.27 4.47
N MET A 108 0.09 26.04 5.56
CA MET A 108 0.36 27.49 5.55
C MET A 108 1.86 27.83 5.62
N ALA A 109 2.67 27.04 6.33
CA ALA A 109 4.07 27.37 6.60
C ALA A 109 4.98 26.12 6.54
N PRO A 110 5.12 25.47 5.38
CA PRO A 110 5.91 24.24 5.23
C PRO A 110 7.41 24.43 5.55
N ARG A 111 7.93 25.67 5.42
CA ARG A 111 9.30 26.00 5.83
C ARG A 111 9.47 25.97 7.34
N LEU A 112 8.46 26.41 8.10
CA LEU A 112 8.49 26.47 9.56
C LEU A 112 8.42 25.06 10.17
N VAL A 113 7.53 24.20 9.63
CA VAL A 113 7.43 22.78 10.03
C VAL A 113 8.77 22.07 9.86
N ARG A 114 9.49 22.37 8.77
CA ARG A 114 10.81 21.79 8.50
C ARG A 114 11.86 22.29 9.50
N PHE A 115 11.85 23.60 9.77
CA PHE A 115 12.77 24.22 10.72
C PHE A 115 12.60 23.62 12.13
N PHE A 116 11.36 23.49 12.61
CA PHE A 116 11.05 22.93 13.92
C PHE A 116 10.98 21.40 13.96
N ARG A 117 11.23 20.70 12.84
CA ARG A 117 11.14 19.22 12.71
C ARG A 117 9.88 18.63 13.33
N ILE A 118 8.74 19.28 13.13
CA ILE A 118 7.47 18.90 13.75
C ILE A 118 7.01 17.54 13.18
N LYS A 119 6.82 16.56 14.07
CA LYS A 119 6.31 15.23 13.70
C LYS A 119 4.79 15.25 13.53
N PHE A 120 4.31 14.76 12.38
CA PHE A 120 2.88 14.68 12.04
C PHE A 120 2.15 13.54 12.74
N PHE A 121 2.83 12.42 12.92
CA PHE A 121 2.31 11.29 13.69
C PHE A 121 2.60 11.48 15.17
N SER A 122 1.66 11.08 16.02
CA SER A 122 1.93 10.97 17.47
C SER A 122 3.08 9.98 17.67
N THR A 123 4.01 10.33 18.55
CA THR A 123 5.20 9.51 18.85
C THR A 123 4.82 8.07 19.20
N ASP A 124 3.73 7.87 19.96
CA ASP A 124 3.24 6.55 20.36
C ASP A 124 2.90 5.66 19.15
N VAL A 125 2.19 6.21 18.16
CA VAL A 125 1.80 5.50 16.94
C VAL A 125 3.03 5.12 16.11
N SER A 126 3.97 6.05 15.95
CA SER A 126 5.21 5.77 15.21
C SER A 126 6.08 4.73 15.90
N ASN A 127 6.15 4.77 17.24
CA ASN A 127 6.92 3.79 18.02
C ASN A 127 6.26 2.41 17.96
N PHE A 128 4.94 2.32 18.15
CA PHE A 128 4.20 1.07 18.06
C PHE A 128 4.43 0.35 16.72
N PHE A 129 4.18 1.04 15.60
CA PHE A 129 4.37 0.39 14.30
C PHE A 129 5.83 0.08 14.01
N ARG A 130 6.78 0.90 14.49
CA ARG A 130 8.21 0.60 14.39
C ARG A 130 8.58 -0.66 15.15
N GLU A 131 8.15 -0.77 16.39
CA GLU A 131 8.41 -1.93 17.23
C GLU A 131 7.76 -3.19 16.66
N ALA A 132 6.51 -3.10 16.21
CA ALA A 132 5.82 -4.20 15.54
C ALA A 132 6.60 -4.69 14.30
N THR A 133 7.00 -3.78 13.40
CA THR A 133 7.81 -4.16 12.23
C THR A 133 9.13 -4.81 12.62
N LEU A 134 9.85 -4.25 13.60
CA LEU A 134 11.13 -4.80 14.04
C LEU A 134 10.99 -6.18 14.67
N GLN A 135 9.95 -6.39 15.49
CA GLN A 135 9.66 -7.70 16.08
C GLN A 135 9.36 -8.74 15.01
N ILE A 136 8.58 -8.39 13.98
CA ILE A 136 8.29 -9.30 12.86
C ILE A 136 9.57 -9.67 12.11
N ILE A 137 10.45 -8.71 11.83
CA ILE A 137 11.73 -8.96 11.15
C ILE A 137 12.61 -9.90 11.99
N GLU A 138 12.73 -9.64 13.29
CA GLU A 138 13.54 -10.47 14.19
C GLU A 138 12.96 -11.87 14.36
N GLN A 139 11.63 -11.99 14.43
CA GLN A 139 10.95 -13.29 14.48
C GLN A 139 11.25 -14.11 13.22
N ARG A 140 11.14 -13.51 12.02
CA ARG A 140 11.47 -14.20 10.76
C ARG A 140 12.93 -14.64 10.70
N ARG A 141 13.85 -13.83 11.22
CA ARG A 141 15.27 -14.17 11.31
C ARG A 141 15.50 -15.42 12.17
N LYS A 142 14.73 -15.58 13.24
CA LYS A 142 14.81 -16.74 14.16
C LYS A 142 14.11 -17.97 13.61
N THR A 143 12.93 -17.82 13.00
CA THR A 143 12.09 -18.95 12.57
C THR A 143 12.34 -19.39 11.13
N GLY A 144 13.02 -18.58 10.32
CA GLY A 144 13.21 -18.81 8.88
C GLY A 144 11.91 -18.70 8.07
N GLN A 145 10.83 -18.17 8.67
CA GLN A 145 9.53 -18.11 8.04
C GLN A 145 9.52 -17.08 6.91
N VAL A 146 9.20 -17.53 5.70
CA VAL A 146 8.99 -16.68 4.52
C VAL A 146 7.50 -16.61 4.23
N ARG A 147 6.97 -15.40 4.05
CA ARG A 147 5.57 -15.16 3.69
C ARG A 147 5.48 -14.31 2.44
N ASN A 148 4.43 -14.53 1.65
CA ASN A 148 4.15 -13.76 0.45
C ASN A 148 3.44 -12.44 0.79
N ASP A 149 4.13 -11.57 1.51
CA ASP A 149 3.61 -10.31 2.03
C ASP A 149 4.50 -9.11 1.64
N PHE A 150 3.98 -7.90 1.77
CA PHE A 150 4.63 -6.67 1.33
C PHE A 150 6.01 -6.47 1.99
N LEU A 151 6.13 -6.77 3.28
CA LEU A 151 7.43 -6.68 3.98
C LEU A 151 8.46 -7.61 3.35
N GLN A 152 8.09 -8.86 3.06
CA GLN A 152 8.97 -9.80 2.37
C GLN A 152 9.33 -9.29 0.97
N LEU A 153 8.34 -8.86 0.20
CA LEU A 153 8.55 -8.37 -1.16
C LEU A 153 9.46 -7.14 -1.18
N LEU A 154 9.35 -6.26 -0.19
CA LEU A 154 10.22 -5.09 -0.04
C LEU A 154 11.66 -5.50 0.31
N MET A 155 11.85 -6.48 1.21
CA MET A 155 13.16 -7.03 1.54
C MET A 155 13.81 -7.76 0.35
N ASP A 156 13.03 -8.56 -0.38
CA ASP A 156 13.45 -9.25 -1.60
C ASP A 156 13.91 -8.23 -2.64
N THR A 157 13.09 -7.19 -2.90
CA THR A 157 13.43 -6.12 -3.85
C THR A 157 14.68 -5.35 -3.43
N ALA A 158 14.81 -4.99 -2.16
CA ALA A 158 16.00 -4.31 -1.65
C ALA A 158 17.26 -5.16 -1.82
N THR A 159 17.13 -6.49 -1.72
CA THR A 159 18.23 -7.42 -1.93
C THR A 159 18.56 -7.61 -3.41
N GLU A 160 17.56 -7.76 -4.27
CA GLU A 160 17.68 -7.86 -5.74
C GLU A 160 18.41 -6.64 -6.33
N VAL A 161 17.96 -5.44 -5.99
CA VAL A 161 18.59 -4.18 -6.45
C VAL A 161 20.04 -4.07 -5.96
N SER A 162 20.33 -4.49 -4.73
CA SER A 162 21.70 -4.51 -4.20
C SER A 162 22.62 -5.51 -4.92
N LYS A 163 22.01 -6.53 -5.52
CA LYS A 163 22.67 -7.65 -6.18
C LYS A 163 22.96 -7.27 -7.64
N GLU A 164 21.98 -6.74 -8.37
CA GLU A 164 22.09 -6.17 -9.73
C GLU A 164 23.26 -5.19 -9.85
N GLN A 165 23.42 -4.34 -8.83
CA GLN A 165 24.55 -3.42 -8.74
C GLN A 165 25.93 -4.07 -8.66
N LYS A 166 26.05 -5.21 -7.99
CA LYS A 166 27.34 -5.91 -7.87
C LYS A 166 27.77 -6.47 -9.21
N TRP A 167 26.86 -7.04 -10.00
CA TRP A 167 27.21 -7.56 -11.32
C TRP A 167 27.62 -6.42 -12.27
N GLU A 168 26.92 -5.28 -12.26
CA GLU A 168 27.31 -4.11 -13.06
C GLU A 168 28.66 -3.46 -12.67
N THR A 169 29.11 -3.63 -11.42
CA THR A 169 30.42 -3.13 -10.96
C THR A 169 31.57 -4.12 -11.13
N THR A 170 31.29 -5.42 -11.25
CA THR A 170 32.35 -6.44 -11.36
C THR A 170 32.78 -6.69 -12.81
N ASP A 171 31.89 -6.44 -13.79
CA ASP A 171 32.18 -6.70 -15.22
C ASP A 171 32.58 -5.46 -16.04
N ASN A 172 32.54 -4.25 -15.46
CA ASN A 172 32.85 -2.99 -16.16
C ASN A 172 34.24 -2.40 -15.80
N GLU A 173 35.27 -3.24 -15.66
CA GLU A 173 36.65 -2.74 -15.59
C GLU A 173 37.29 -2.55 -16.97
N LYS A 174 36.61 -2.93 -18.06
CA LYS A 174 37.04 -2.64 -19.44
C LYS A 174 35.83 -2.54 -20.38
N ASP A 175 35.21 -1.37 -20.49
CA ASP A 175 34.36 -1.08 -21.66
C ASP A 175 34.52 0.37 -22.16
N ILE A 176 35.29 0.47 -23.26
CA ILE A 176 35.08 1.21 -24.53
C ILE A 176 34.15 2.45 -24.52
N ALA A 177 34.18 3.29 -23.48
CA ALA A 177 33.47 4.58 -23.46
C ALA A 177 34.43 5.79 -23.33
N SER A 178 35.75 5.57 -23.40
CA SER A 178 36.75 6.65 -23.34
C SER A 178 36.81 7.54 -24.59
N ASN A 179 35.96 7.31 -25.60
CA ASN A 179 36.07 7.96 -26.91
C ASN A 179 34.89 8.89 -27.27
N TYR A 180 33.95 9.13 -26.37
CA TYR A 180 32.93 10.16 -26.57
C TYR A 180 33.04 11.21 -25.47
N ASP A 181 33.78 12.28 -25.77
CA ASP A 181 33.75 13.54 -25.04
C ASP A 181 32.39 14.22 -25.31
N GLY A 182 31.52 14.20 -24.31
CA GLY A 182 30.18 14.73 -24.42
C GLY A 182 29.41 14.63 -23.11
N SER A 183 29.83 15.41 -22.12
CA SER A 183 29.03 15.86 -20.95
C SER A 183 27.91 14.91 -20.49
N ASP A 184 28.28 13.76 -19.93
CA ASP A 184 27.34 12.79 -19.37
C ASP A 184 27.26 12.90 -17.84
N ASP A 185 26.73 14.04 -17.36
CA ASP A 185 26.39 14.23 -15.95
C ASP A 185 25.18 13.36 -15.53
N GLY A 186 24.38 12.88 -16.48
CA GLY A 186 23.17 12.10 -16.19
C GLY A 186 23.45 10.66 -15.76
N HIS A 187 24.37 9.98 -16.44
CA HIS A 187 24.65 8.56 -16.21
C HIS A 187 25.59 8.32 -15.02
N GLN A 188 26.54 9.23 -14.76
CA GLN A 188 27.34 9.20 -13.53
C GLN A 188 26.50 9.53 -12.29
N LEU A 189 25.53 10.46 -12.41
CA LEU A 189 24.59 10.76 -11.35
C LEU A 189 23.73 9.53 -11.02
N PHE A 190 23.20 8.83 -12.03
CA PHE A 190 22.45 7.59 -11.83
C PHE A 190 23.29 6.50 -11.12
N LYS A 191 24.58 6.38 -11.44
CA LYS A 191 25.49 5.45 -10.75
C LYS A 191 25.73 5.80 -9.27
N SER A 192 25.84 7.10 -8.93
CA SER A 192 26.10 7.56 -7.56
C SER A 192 24.90 7.46 -6.61
N VAL A 193 23.68 7.60 -7.15
CA VAL A 193 22.42 7.65 -6.38
C VAL A 193 22.03 6.28 -5.84
N THR A 194 22.47 5.22 -6.51
CA THR A 194 21.97 3.87 -6.30
C THR A 194 22.81 3.08 -5.28
N SER A 195 23.99 3.57 -4.88
CA SER A 195 24.98 2.86 -4.02
C SER A 195 24.60 2.64 -2.54
N LYS A 196 23.41 3.02 -2.04
CA LYS A 196 23.06 2.86 -0.61
C LYS A 196 21.81 1.99 -0.41
N LYS A 197 21.98 0.87 0.29
CA LYS A 197 20.89 0.00 0.75
C LYS A 197 19.88 0.80 1.59
N LEU A 198 18.62 0.36 1.58
CA LEU A 198 17.63 0.82 2.55
C LEU A 198 18.13 0.49 3.97
N SER A 199 18.27 1.51 4.81
CA SER A 199 18.49 1.31 6.24
C SER A 199 17.25 0.69 6.89
N MET A 200 17.44 0.05 8.05
CA MET A 200 16.32 -0.56 8.78
C MET A 200 15.23 0.47 9.12
N ASP A 201 15.62 1.68 9.52
CA ASP A 201 14.67 2.75 9.82
C ASP A 201 13.95 3.25 8.56
N GLU A 202 14.63 3.32 7.41
CA GLU A 202 13.96 3.67 6.14
C GLU A 202 12.98 2.60 5.69
N LEU A 203 13.29 1.31 5.90
CA LEU A 203 12.42 0.18 5.59
C LEU A 203 11.16 0.21 6.45
N VAL A 204 11.32 0.33 7.78
CA VAL A 204 10.20 0.49 8.71
C VAL A 204 9.35 1.70 8.32
N ALA A 205 9.99 2.83 8.01
CA ALA A 205 9.29 4.03 7.58
C ALA A 205 8.48 3.79 6.29
N GLN A 206 8.97 2.97 5.35
CA GLN A 206 8.18 2.59 4.17
C GLN A 206 6.97 1.73 4.54
N CYS A 207 7.13 0.70 5.37
CA CYS A 207 6.00 -0.13 5.84
C CYS A 207 4.90 0.73 6.49
N VAL A 208 5.29 1.70 7.33
CA VAL A 208 4.35 2.62 7.98
C VAL A 208 3.64 3.52 6.96
N ILE A 209 4.33 4.12 5.98
CA ILE A 209 3.63 4.98 5.01
C ILE A 209 2.72 4.19 4.08
N PHE A 210 3.06 2.96 3.69
CA PHE A 210 2.18 2.13 2.86
C PHE A 210 0.95 1.65 3.64
N PHE A 211 1.13 1.32 4.93
CA PHE A 211 0.01 1.12 5.85
C PHE A 211 -0.92 2.32 5.88
N LEU A 212 -0.34 3.51 6.01
CA LEU A 212 -1.13 4.71 6.15
C LEU A 212 -1.82 5.12 4.84
N ALA A 213 -1.12 5.03 3.71
CA ALA A 213 -1.63 5.49 2.44
C ALA A 213 -2.77 4.61 1.90
N GLY A 214 -2.72 3.29 2.11
CA GLY A 214 -3.68 2.36 1.50
C GLY A 214 -4.98 2.16 2.27
N TYR A 215 -5.05 2.54 3.56
CA TYR A 215 -6.22 2.29 4.40
C TYR A 215 -7.40 3.20 4.04
N ASP A 216 -7.23 4.52 4.21
CA ASP A 216 -8.36 5.46 4.17
C ASP A 216 -8.79 5.80 2.74
N THR A 217 -7.82 5.85 1.81
CA THR A 217 -8.07 6.17 0.39
C THR A 217 -8.93 5.09 -0.26
N THR A 218 -8.51 3.83 -0.17
CA THR A 218 -9.23 2.67 -0.71
C THR A 218 -10.61 2.52 -0.05
N ALA A 219 -10.71 2.68 1.27
CA ALA A 219 -11.98 2.55 1.98
C ALA A 219 -12.97 3.63 1.54
N SER A 220 -12.50 4.87 1.32
CA SER A 220 -13.33 5.96 0.80
C SER A 220 -13.82 5.67 -0.61
N THR A 221 -12.92 5.22 -1.50
CA THR A 221 -13.28 4.84 -2.87
C THR A 221 -14.35 3.75 -2.88
N LEU A 222 -14.16 2.65 -2.15
CA LEU A 222 -15.13 1.55 -2.09
C LEU A 222 -16.49 1.99 -1.52
N SER A 223 -16.48 2.91 -0.54
CA SER A 223 -17.70 3.48 0.01
C SER A 223 -18.47 4.28 -1.05
N PHE A 224 -17.78 5.12 -1.82
CA PHE A 224 -18.40 5.88 -2.90
C PHE A 224 -18.83 5.01 -4.08
N VAL A 225 -18.05 3.97 -4.43
CA VAL A 225 -18.46 2.99 -5.45
C VAL A 225 -19.79 2.36 -5.03
N THR A 226 -19.88 1.87 -3.80
CA THR A 226 -21.09 1.23 -3.28
C THR A 226 -22.28 2.19 -3.23
N TYR A 227 -22.04 3.44 -2.82
CA TYR A 227 -23.05 4.50 -2.83
C TYR A 227 -23.57 4.77 -4.25
N GLN A 228 -22.67 4.90 -5.24
CA GLN A 228 -23.06 5.13 -6.63
C GLN A 228 -23.81 3.93 -7.23
N LEU A 229 -23.39 2.70 -6.94
CA LEU A 229 -24.09 1.50 -7.38
C LEU A 229 -25.48 1.37 -6.74
N ALA A 230 -25.64 1.79 -5.48
CA ALA A 230 -26.94 1.79 -4.83
C ALA A 230 -27.93 2.79 -5.46
N LEU A 231 -27.44 3.93 -5.96
CA LEU A 231 -28.26 4.95 -6.61
C LEU A 231 -28.52 4.67 -8.10
N ASN A 232 -27.65 3.93 -8.77
CA ASN A 232 -27.72 3.65 -10.21
C ASN A 232 -27.81 2.13 -10.44
N GLN A 233 -29.03 1.59 -10.34
CA GLN A 233 -29.27 0.14 -10.39
C GLN A 233 -28.94 -0.49 -11.74
N ASP A 234 -29.14 0.24 -12.85
CA ASP A 234 -28.76 -0.19 -14.19
C ASP A 234 -27.24 -0.43 -14.32
N VAL A 235 -26.43 0.46 -13.72
CA VAL A 235 -24.97 0.30 -13.64
C VAL A 235 -24.60 -0.88 -12.75
N GLN A 236 -25.30 -1.05 -11.62
CA GLN A 236 -25.08 -2.17 -10.71
C GLN A 236 -25.37 -3.52 -11.36
N ASP A 237 -26.49 -3.64 -12.05
CA ASP A 237 -26.91 -4.88 -12.70
C ASP A 237 -25.96 -5.24 -13.84
N LYS A 238 -25.57 -4.27 -14.66
CA LYS A 238 -24.58 -4.46 -15.72
C LYS A 238 -23.19 -4.87 -15.18
N LEU A 239 -22.76 -4.28 -14.06
CA LEU A 239 -21.51 -4.69 -13.42
C LEU A 239 -21.62 -6.11 -12.85
N ARG A 240 -22.75 -6.47 -12.26
CA ARG A 240 -23.00 -7.82 -11.74
C ARG A 240 -22.95 -8.86 -12.86
N GLU A 241 -23.54 -8.56 -14.00
CA GLU A 241 -23.48 -9.39 -15.21
C GLU A 241 -22.03 -9.64 -15.66
N GLU A 242 -21.20 -8.59 -15.80
CA GLU A 242 -19.78 -8.75 -16.16
C GLU A 242 -19.02 -9.63 -15.15
N VAL A 243 -19.32 -9.48 -13.85
CA VAL A 243 -18.69 -10.29 -12.80
C VAL A 243 -19.11 -11.76 -12.91
N ASP A 244 -20.39 -12.04 -13.12
CA ASP A 244 -20.93 -13.40 -13.22
C ASP A 244 -20.44 -14.11 -14.50
N GLU A 245 -20.39 -13.41 -15.63
CA GLU A 245 -19.78 -13.91 -16.88
C GLU A 245 -18.30 -14.24 -16.68
N THR A 246 -17.55 -13.34 -16.05
CA THR A 246 -16.12 -13.54 -15.79
C THR A 246 -15.88 -14.72 -14.86
N LEU A 247 -16.69 -14.89 -13.81
CA LEU A 247 -16.59 -16.05 -12.92
C LEU A 247 -16.92 -17.35 -13.65
N SER A 248 -17.96 -17.35 -14.47
CA SER A 248 -18.37 -18.52 -15.27
C SER A 248 -17.28 -18.94 -16.25
N ALA A 249 -16.62 -17.98 -16.89
CA ALA A 249 -15.50 -18.23 -17.81
C ALA A 249 -14.21 -18.72 -17.13
N ASN A 250 -14.09 -18.60 -15.80
CA ASN A 250 -12.88 -18.94 -15.03
C ASN A 250 -13.14 -20.04 -13.99
N ASP A 251 -14.05 -20.99 -14.25
CA ASP A 251 -14.40 -22.10 -13.34
C ASP A 251 -14.82 -21.65 -11.92
N GLY A 252 -15.46 -20.47 -11.81
CA GLY A 252 -15.83 -19.85 -10.55
C GLY A 252 -14.65 -19.34 -9.71
N LYS A 253 -13.44 -19.26 -10.30
CA LYS A 253 -12.23 -18.81 -9.59
C LYS A 253 -11.90 -17.37 -9.95
N LEU A 254 -11.80 -16.54 -8.91
CA LEU A 254 -11.26 -15.19 -9.01
C LEU A 254 -9.73 -15.24 -9.09
N THR A 255 -9.17 -15.17 -10.30
CA THR A 255 -7.73 -15.04 -10.55
C THR A 255 -7.34 -13.58 -10.75
N TYR A 256 -6.04 -13.26 -10.65
CA TYR A 256 -5.56 -11.89 -10.94
C TYR A 256 -5.93 -11.45 -12.35
N ASP A 257 -5.71 -12.33 -13.33
CA ASP A 257 -5.94 -12.01 -14.74
C ASP A 257 -7.45 -11.87 -15.04
N ALA A 258 -8.30 -12.67 -14.38
CA ALA A 258 -9.75 -12.51 -14.46
C ALA A 258 -10.21 -11.13 -13.98
N VAL A 259 -9.72 -10.66 -12.83
CA VAL A 259 -10.07 -9.33 -12.30
C VAL A 259 -9.58 -8.21 -13.22
N GLN A 260 -8.37 -8.34 -13.80
CA GLN A 260 -7.83 -7.35 -14.73
C GLN A 260 -8.60 -7.27 -16.05
N ASN A 261 -9.32 -8.32 -16.43
CA ASN A 261 -10.09 -8.37 -17.67
C ASN A 261 -11.50 -7.77 -17.55
N MET A 262 -11.96 -7.44 -16.33
CA MET A 262 -13.26 -6.80 -16.08
C MET A 262 -13.19 -5.30 -16.43
N LYS A 263 -13.54 -4.96 -17.67
CA LYS A 263 -13.41 -3.59 -18.20
C LYS A 263 -14.45 -2.66 -17.61
N TYR A 264 -15.68 -3.13 -17.40
CA TYR A 264 -16.75 -2.32 -16.84
C TYR A 264 -16.52 -2.05 -15.36
N LEU A 265 -15.98 -3.01 -14.60
CA LEU A 265 -15.49 -2.79 -13.24
C LEU A 265 -14.47 -1.64 -13.18
N ASP A 266 -13.48 -1.64 -14.08
CA ASP A 266 -12.48 -0.56 -14.14
C ASP A 266 -13.11 0.80 -14.46
N ASN A 267 -14.10 0.84 -15.37
CA ASN A 267 -14.86 2.06 -15.68
C ASN A 267 -15.63 2.58 -14.46
N VAL A 268 -16.30 1.71 -13.69
CA VAL A 268 -17.05 2.09 -12.48
C VAL A 268 -16.12 2.68 -11.42
N ILE A 269 -14.97 2.05 -11.19
CA ILE A 269 -13.96 2.55 -10.24
C ILE A 269 -13.39 3.88 -10.73
N SER A 270 -13.03 3.98 -12.00
CA SER A 270 -12.47 5.19 -12.61
C SER A 270 -13.43 6.37 -12.55
N GLU A 271 -14.71 6.15 -12.86
CA GLU A 271 -15.73 7.20 -12.79
C GLU A 271 -15.99 7.64 -11.35
N THR A 272 -15.98 6.71 -10.40
CA THR A 272 -16.06 7.04 -8.98
C THR A 272 -14.87 7.90 -8.53
N LEU A 273 -13.65 7.55 -8.95
CA LEU A 273 -12.44 8.34 -8.64
C LEU A 273 -12.44 9.71 -9.32
N ARG A 274 -13.08 9.85 -10.49
CA ARG A 274 -13.28 11.14 -11.16
C ARG A 274 -14.21 12.05 -10.37
N MET A 275 -15.31 11.51 -9.83
CA MET A 275 -16.29 12.25 -9.05
C MET A 275 -15.85 12.53 -7.61
N TYR A 276 -15.21 11.55 -6.97
CA TYR A 276 -14.84 11.57 -5.55
C TYR A 276 -13.37 11.18 -5.34
N PRO A 277 -12.41 12.01 -5.78
CA PRO A 277 -11.01 11.73 -5.57
C PRO A 277 -10.68 11.73 -4.06
N PRO A 278 -10.20 10.60 -3.49
CA PRO A 278 -9.98 10.49 -2.04
C PRO A 278 -8.76 11.29 -1.55
N ALA A 279 -7.85 11.65 -2.46
CA ALA A 279 -6.70 12.50 -2.19
C ALA A 279 -6.84 13.82 -2.95
N ILE A 280 -6.49 14.92 -2.28
CA ILE A 280 -6.41 16.25 -2.90
C ILE A 280 -5.28 16.20 -3.94
N ARG A 281 -5.61 16.51 -5.20
CA ARG A 281 -4.64 16.63 -6.30
C ARG A 281 -3.85 17.92 -6.18
#